data_AF-A0A924Y4U1-F1
#
_entry.id   AF-A0A924Y4U1-F1
#
_cell.length_a   1.000
_cell.length_b   1.000
_cell.length_c   1.000
_cell.angle_alpha   90.00
_cell.angle_beta   90.00
_cell.angle_gamma   90.00
#
_symmetry.space_group_name_H-M   'P 1'
#
loop_
_entity.id
_entity.type
_entity.pdbx_description
1 polymer ?
#
loop_
_entity_poly.entity_id
_entity_poly.type
_entity_poly.pdbx_seq_one_letter_code
_entity_poly.pdbx_strand_id
1 'polypeptide(L)'
;MKNSSSYAAIAAFCIAGLLAGCAPQEAKNAATAPVTMPTATTDAVKTVAVVTGQPKGSIKVGGRAICAVCAVKEGTKEPEEIKDTLDYKNKTYGFCNESEKAEFISEPTKYAQAD
;
A
#
# COMPACT_ATOMS: atom_id res chain seq x y z
N MET A 1 29.14 0.86 31.01
CA MET A 1 29.65 2.08 31.66
C MET A 1 29.05 3.28 30.96
N LYS A 2 28.57 4.23 31.75
CA LYS A 2 27.72 5.37 31.37
C LYS A 2 28.58 6.47 30.75
N ASN A 3 28.27 6.87 29.53
CA ASN A 3 28.81 8.05 28.88
C ASN A 3 27.80 9.19 29.02
N SER A 4 28.14 10.12 29.91
CA SER A 4 27.45 11.36 30.22
C SER A 4 28.20 12.53 29.56
N SER A 5 27.47 13.47 28.96
CA SER A 5 27.83 14.89 28.74
C SER A 5 26.60 15.58 28.12
N SER A 6 25.67 16.17 28.87
CA SER A 6 25.69 17.44 29.62
C SER A 6 25.86 18.73 28.78
N TYR A 7 24.69 19.30 28.42
CA TYR A 7 24.23 20.71 28.45
C TYR A 7 25.10 21.88 27.94
N ALA A 8 24.55 22.59 26.95
CA ALA A 8 24.45 24.06 26.81
C ALA A 8 23.75 24.34 25.46
N ALA A 9 22.96 25.38 25.19
CA ALA A 9 22.23 26.36 25.98
C ALA A 9 21.21 26.98 25.00
N ILE A 10 19.96 27.10 25.43
CA ILE A 10 19.07 28.27 25.31
C ILE A 10 19.24 29.16 24.05
N ALA A 11 18.25 29.15 23.16
CA ALA A 11 17.87 30.34 22.40
C ALA A 11 16.35 30.34 22.22
N ALA A 12 15.69 31.09 23.10
CA ALA A 12 14.29 31.45 22.99
C ALA A 12 14.10 32.39 21.79
N PHE A 13 13.25 32.00 20.85
CA PHE A 13 12.62 32.92 19.91
C PHE A 13 11.11 32.86 20.12
N CYS A 14 10.64 33.67 21.07
CA CYS A 14 9.23 34.05 21.17
C CYS A 14 8.96 35.08 20.08
N ILE A 15 8.21 34.71 19.03
CA ILE A 15 7.51 35.68 18.20
C ILE A 15 6.02 35.50 18.47
N ALA A 16 5.51 36.36 19.35
CA ALA A 16 4.09 36.59 19.50
C ALA A 16 3.59 37.40 18.30
N GLY A 17 2.82 36.76 17.43
CA GLY A 17 2.06 37.40 16.37
C GLY A 17 0.59 37.00 16.49
N LEU A 18 -0.14 37.72 17.35
CA LEU A 18 -1.60 37.69 17.43
C LEU A 18 -2.18 38.49 16.26
N LEU A 19 -2.77 37.82 15.29
CA LEU A 19 -3.90 38.38 14.54
C LEU A 19 -4.97 37.30 14.38
N ALA A 20 -6.17 37.68 14.82
CA ALA A 20 -7.39 36.92 14.82
C ALA A 20 -7.78 36.44 13.41
N GLY A 21 -8.33 35.23 13.32
CA GLY A 21 -8.96 34.75 12.09
C GLY A 21 -9.43 33.30 12.19
N CYS A 22 -10.74 33.15 12.37
CA CYS A 22 -11.61 31.96 12.27
C CYS A 22 -11.03 30.66 11.65
N ALA A 23 -11.10 29.57 12.41
CA ALA A 23 -11.36 28.23 11.85
C ALA A 23 -12.91 28.01 11.79
N PRO A 24 -13.45 27.00 11.10
CA PRO A 24 -12.80 26.00 10.22
C PRO A 24 -13.47 25.90 8.82
N GLN A 25 -12.73 25.53 7.77
CA GLN A 25 -13.34 24.76 6.69
C GLN A 25 -12.30 23.97 5.89
N GLU A 26 -12.26 22.67 6.17
CA GLU A 26 -12.23 21.57 5.21
C GLU A 26 -12.00 22.00 3.74
N ALA A 27 -10.78 21.77 3.25
CA ALA A 27 -10.45 21.94 1.85
C ALA A 27 -11.17 20.87 1.01
N LYS A 28 -12.40 21.18 0.61
CA LYS A 28 -13.07 20.61 -0.54
C LYS A 28 -12.86 21.56 -1.70
N ASN A 29 -11.85 21.28 -2.51
CA ASN A 29 -11.69 21.82 -3.86
C ASN A 29 -11.33 20.60 -4.73
N ALA A 30 -11.85 20.38 -5.92
CA ALA A 30 -12.81 21.10 -6.74
C ALA A 30 -13.20 20.14 -7.89
N ALA A 31 -14.11 20.61 -8.74
CA ALA A 31 -14.42 20.14 -10.09
C ALA A 31 -15.60 19.16 -10.22
N THR A 32 -16.76 19.79 -10.40
CA THR A 32 -17.90 19.27 -11.14
C THR A 32 -17.54 19.09 -12.63
N ALA A 33 -17.54 17.83 -13.09
CA ALA A 33 -17.76 17.32 -14.45
C ALA A 33 -16.75 17.65 -15.60
N PRO A 34 -16.58 16.78 -16.63
CA PRO A 34 -17.39 15.60 -16.94
C PRO A 34 -16.79 14.28 -16.45
N VAL A 35 -17.68 13.41 -16.00
CA VAL A 35 -17.51 11.96 -16.10
C VAL A 35 -17.21 11.60 -17.55
N THR A 36 -15.94 11.59 -17.90
CA THR A 36 -15.47 10.70 -18.94
C THR A 36 -15.14 9.43 -18.19
N MET A 37 -16.14 8.55 -18.07
CA MET A 37 -15.84 7.15 -17.81
C MET A 37 -14.74 6.77 -18.81
N PRO A 38 -13.60 6.17 -18.41
CA PRO A 38 -13.00 5.24 -19.33
C PRO A 38 -14.09 4.20 -19.55
N THR A 39 -14.77 4.30 -20.69
CA THR A 39 -15.50 3.21 -21.31
C THR A 39 -14.73 1.96 -20.98
N ALA A 40 -15.40 1.03 -20.31
CA ALA A 40 -14.94 -0.34 -20.20
C ALA A 40 -14.73 -0.83 -21.63
N THR A 41 -13.52 -0.63 -22.15
CA THR A 41 -13.04 -1.33 -23.32
C THR A 41 -12.67 -2.70 -22.81
N THR A 42 -13.68 -3.55 -22.79
CA THR A 42 -13.51 -4.97 -23.08
C THR A 42 -12.73 -5.03 -24.38
N ASP A 43 -11.42 -5.24 -24.28
CA ASP A 43 -10.63 -6.15 -25.12
C ASP A 43 -9.14 -5.93 -24.86
N ALA A 44 -8.64 -6.69 -23.91
CA ALA A 44 -7.33 -7.29 -24.04
C ALA A 44 -7.45 -8.71 -23.47
N VAL A 45 -7.81 -9.65 -24.33
CA VAL A 45 -7.30 -11.03 -24.23
C VAL A 45 -5.78 -10.91 -24.31
N LYS A 46 -5.17 -10.65 -23.15
CA LYS A 46 -3.74 -10.76 -22.91
C LYS A 46 -3.64 -11.96 -21.99
N THR A 47 -2.99 -13.01 -22.47
CA THR A 47 -2.52 -14.19 -21.73
C THR A 47 -2.67 -13.99 -20.22
N VAL A 48 -3.55 -14.76 -19.56
CA VAL A 48 -3.86 -14.62 -18.13
C VAL A 48 -2.58 -14.91 -17.34
N ALA A 49 -1.72 -13.91 -17.23
CA ALA A 49 -0.64 -13.87 -16.28
C ALA A 49 -1.28 -13.88 -14.90
N VAL A 50 -0.71 -14.69 -14.00
CA VAL A 50 -1.21 -14.84 -12.64
C VAL A 50 -0.84 -13.57 -11.89
N VAL A 51 -1.65 -12.51 -12.00
CA VAL A 51 -1.36 -11.23 -11.35
C VAL A 51 -1.59 -11.36 -9.84
N THR A 52 -0.51 -11.41 -9.07
CA THR A 52 -0.50 -11.57 -7.60
C THR A 52 -0.53 -10.22 -6.86
N GLY A 53 0.01 -9.17 -7.47
CA GLY A 53 0.04 -7.80 -6.98
C GLY A 53 -0.98 -6.93 -7.71
N GLN A 54 -2.02 -6.56 -6.98
CA GLN A 54 -3.09 -5.68 -7.43
C GLN A 54 -2.74 -4.21 -7.14
N PRO A 55 -3.46 -3.23 -7.68
CA PRO A 55 -3.23 -1.84 -7.33
C PRO A 55 -3.24 -1.63 -5.81
N LYS A 56 -2.41 -0.71 -5.33
CA LYS A 56 -2.31 -0.40 -3.90
C LYS A 56 -3.69 -0.16 -3.29
N GLY A 57 -4.01 -0.86 -2.21
CA GLY A 57 -5.27 -0.82 -1.53
C GLY A 57 -6.38 -1.68 -2.14
N SER A 58 -6.14 -2.46 -3.20
CA SER A 58 -7.20 -3.26 -3.83
C SER A 58 -7.47 -4.61 -3.14
N ILE A 59 -6.47 -5.22 -2.47
CA ILE A 59 -6.66 -6.46 -1.71
C ILE A 59 -7.02 -6.11 -0.26
N LYS A 60 -7.87 -6.93 0.38
CA LYS A 60 -8.31 -6.79 1.77
C LYS A 60 -8.23 -8.14 2.47
N VAL A 61 -7.91 -8.12 3.76
CA VAL A 61 -8.03 -9.30 4.64
C VAL A 61 -9.50 -9.76 4.67
N GLY A 62 -9.71 -11.07 4.60
CA GLY A 62 -11.02 -11.70 4.44
C GLY A 62 -11.57 -11.68 3.01
N GLY A 63 -10.87 -11.02 2.07
CA GLY A 63 -11.19 -11.08 0.65
C GLY A 63 -10.61 -12.31 -0.04
N ARG A 64 -10.83 -12.43 -1.35
CA ARG A 64 -10.21 -13.47 -2.17
C ARG A 64 -9.20 -12.90 -3.15
N ALA A 65 -7.98 -13.43 -3.15
CA ALA A 65 -6.94 -13.14 -4.12
C ALA A 65 -5.94 -14.30 -4.20
N ILE A 66 -5.01 -14.26 -5.13
CA ILE A 66 -3.97 -15.28 -5.25
C ILE A 66 -2.84 -14.94 -4.28
N CYS A 67 -2.41 -15.89 -3.43
CA CYS A 67 -1.25 -15.68 -2.57
C CYS A 67 0.01 -15.50 -3.42
N ALA A 68 0.74 -14.40 -3.19
CA ALA A 68 1.91 -14.05 -4.00
C ALA A 68 3.03 -15.10 -3.93
N VAL A 69 3.20 -15.73 -2.77
CA VAL A 69 4.24 -16.72 -2.57
C VAL A 69 3.81 -18.10 -3.09
N CYS A 70 2.57 -18.53 -2.83
CA CYS A 70 2.05 -19.80 -3.36
C CYS A 70 2.01 -19.79 -4.89
N ALA A 71 1.71 -18.65 -5.53
CA ALA A 71 1.75 -18.53 -6.99
C ALA A 71 3.13 -18.86 -7.58
N VAL A 72 4.21 -18.55 -6.85
CA VAL A 72 5.59 -18.82 -7.29
C VAL A 72 6.07 -20.19 -6.84
N LYS A 73 5.80 -20.62 -5.61
CA LYS A 73 6.27 -21.90 -5.05
C LYS A 73 5.48 -23.09 -5.55
N GLU A 74 4.16 -22.94 -5.62
CA GLU A 74 3.23 -24.03 -5.92
C GLU A 74 2.62 -23.90 -7.32
N GLY A 75 2.74 -22.74 -7.95
CA GLY A 75 2.12 -22.48 -9.24
C GLY A 75 0.60 -22.33 -9.18
N THR A 76 0.03 -22.07 -7.99
CA THR A 76 -1.42 -21.87 -7.84
C THR A 76 -1.86 -20.62 -8.60
N LYS A 77 -3.03 -20.72 -9.22
CA LYS A 77 -3.67 -19.65 -10.00
C LYS A 77 -5.06 -19.32 -9.49
N GLU A 78 -5.51 -20.04 -8.47
CA GLU A 78 -6.86 -19.92 -7.95
C GLU A 78 -6.90 -18.93 -6.78
N PRO A 79 -7.86 -17.99 -6.76
CA PRO A 79 -8.04 -17.09 -5.63
C PRO A 79 -8.44 -17.85 -4.37
N GLU A 80 -7.79 -17.51 -3.26
CA GLU A 80 -8.04 -18.07 -1.93
C GLU A 80 -8.31 -16.96 -0.91
N GLU A 81 -8.72 -17.33 0.30
CA GLU A 81 -8.94 -16.36 1.37
C GLU A 81 -7.63 -15.72 1.80
N ILE A 82 -7.61 -14.39 1.82
CA ILE A 82 -6.45 -13.60 2.22
C ILE A 82 -6.52 -13.31 3.71
N LYS A 83 -5.53 -13.77 4.46
CA LYS A 83 -5.41 -13.54 5.92
C LYS A 83 -4.52 -12.36 6.24
N ASP A 84 -3.60 -12.01 5.35
CA ASP A 84 -2.75 -10.83 5.51
C ASP A 84 -2.43 -10.18 4.15
N THR A 85 -2.05 -8.91 4.18
CA THR A 85 -1.68 -8.12 2.99
C THR A 85 -0.38 -7.35 3.23
N LEU A 86 0.31 -7.01 2.15
CA LEU A 86 1.48 -6.14 2.18
C LEU A 86 1.47 -5.23 0.95
N ASP A 87 1.64 -3.94 1.20
CA ASP A 87 1.87 -2.98 0.13
C ASP A 87 3.36 -2.93 -0.22
N TYR A 88 3.70 -3.19 -1.48
CA TYR A 88 5.06 -3.16 -2.00
C TYR A 88 5.07 -2.61 -3.42
N LYS A 89 5.95 -1.65 -3.73
CA LYS A 89 6.08 -1.02 -5.08
C LYS A 89 4.76 -0.57 -5.71
N ASN A 90 3.92 0.12 -4.94
CA ASN A 90 2.60 0.62 -5.36
C ASN A 90 1.58 -0.48 -5.75
N LYS A 91 1.83 -1.71 -5.31
CA LYS A 91 0.91 -2.84 -5.39
C LYS A 91 0.57 -3.35 -4.00
N THR A 92 -0.59 -3.98 -3.85
CA THR A 92 -0.93 -4.77 -2.68
C THR A 92 -0.86 -6.24 -3.06
N TYR A 93 -0.13 -7.01 -2.25
CA TYR A 93 -0.02 -8.46 -2.32
C TYR A 93 -0.85 -9.09 -1.21
N GLY A 94 -1.52 -10.21 -1.52
CA GLY A 94 -2.28 -11.01 -0.55
C GLY A 94 -1.50 -12.26 -0.12
N PHE A 95 -1.73 -12.70 1.12
CA PHE A 95 -1.12 -13.90 1.69
C PHE A 95 -2.18 -14.74 2.42
N CYS A 96 -2.13 -16.05 2.20
CA CYS A 96 -3.03 -17.01 2.85
C CYS A 96 -2.68 -17.26 4.33
N ASN A 97 -1.48 -16.85 4.77
CA ASN A 97 -1.04 -16.87 6.17
C ASN A 97 0.16 -15.91 6.41
N GLU A 98 0.55 -15.73 7.67
CA GLU A 98 1.64 -14.84 8.08
C GLU A 98 3.04 -15.35 7.64
N SER A 99 3.23 -16.67 7.56
CA SER A 99 4.50 -17.27 7.12
C SER A 99 4.82 -16.89 5.67
N GLU A 100 3.83 -16.98 4.77
CA GLU A 100 4.00 -16.58 3.37
C GLU A 100 4.30 -15.08 3.24
N LYS A 101 3.69 -14.23 4.07
CA LYS A 101 4.04 -12.80 4.13
C LYS A 101 5.49 -12.60 4.60
N ALA A 102 5.93 -13.33 5.62
CA ALA A 102 7.31 -13.26 6.10
C ALA A 102 8.32 -13.73 5.03
N GLU A 103 8.00 -14.78 4.27
CA GLU A 103 8.80 -15.22 3.13
C GLU A 103 8.86 -14.14 2.04
N PHE A 104 7.73 -13.51 1.71
CA PHE A 104 7.70 -12.38 0.77
C PHE A 104 8.60 -11.23 1.23
N ILE A 105 8.56 -10.87 2.51
CA ILE A 105 9.40 -9.79 3.07
C ILE A 105 10.89 -10.14 2.99
N SER A 106 11.23 -11.43 3.09
CA SER A 106 12.61 -11.92 3.03
C SER A 106 13.18 -11.87 1.62
N GLU A 107 12.36 -12.15 0.59
CA GLU A 107 12.77 -12.17 -0.81
C GLU A 107 11.76 -11.47 -1.75
N PRO A 108 11.44 -10.18 -1.56
CA PRO A 108 10.33 -9.52 -2.24
C PRO A 108 10.52 -9.44 -3.75
N THR A 109 11.78 -9.38 -4.22
CA THR A 109 12.09 -9.40 -5.65
C THR A 109 11.79 -10.75 -6.28
N LYS A 110 11.89 -11.87 -5.57
CA LYS A 110 11.54 -13.20 -6.11
C LYS A 110 10.04 -13.33 -6.32
N TYR A 111 9.26 -12.88 -5.34
CA TYR A 111 7.82 -13.11 -5.29
C TYR A 111 7.00 -12.04 -6.01
N ALA A 112 7.49 -10.80 -6.11
CA ALA A 112 6.83 -9.74 -6.88
C ALA A 112 6.97 -9.90 -8.41
N GLN A 113 7.71 -10.91 -8.91
CA GLN A 113 7.90 -11.17 -10.35
C GLN A 113 6.72 -11.92 -10.98
N ALA A 114 5.82 -12.48 -10.17
CA ALA A 114 4.65 -13.19 -10.69
C ALA A 114 3.64 -12.27 -11.41
N ASP A 115 3.84 -10.95 -11.38
CA ASP A 115 3.00 -9.92 -12.00
C ASP A 115 3.38 -9.50 -13.43
#